data_AF-A0A2M7Y0L7-F1
#
_entry.id   AF-A0A2M7Y0L7-F1
#
_cell.length_a   1.000
_cell.length_b   1.000
_cell.length_c   1.000
_cell.angle_alpha   90.00
_cell.angle_beta   90.00
_cell.angle_gamma   90.00
#
_symmetry.space_group_name_H-M   'P 1'
#
loop_
_entity.id
_entity.type
_entity.pdbx_description
1 polymer ?
#
loop_
_entity_poly.entity_id
_entity_poly.type
_entity_poly.pdbx_seq_one_letter_code
_entity_poly.pdbx_strand_id
1 'polypeptide(L)'
;MRGAAATSTCCSIRVRRPFPSPMRHPAALPARWRRSWTCWWSIRTPPLKSSRPFCAPCNWFRSTMSSEFALLLDASRRRYEAAAELLAASLVRYRPFDPVRAYTPEELEPYDALCDRYMRAVEMAIRCLRTVERARLAVNSESYRDLLSNAAKWSLIEDVEQWFRMRDLRNRIVHDYLPEKLAEIYVLIVREYAPELLRLREKLRQLPS
;
A
#
# COMPACT_ATOMS: atom_id res chain seq x y z
N MET A 1 -33.42 -14.97 56.62
CA MET A 1 -32.28 -15.81 56.18
C MET A 1 -31.78 -15.31 54.84
N ARG A 2 -30.48 -15.49 54.59
CA ARG A 2 -29.60 -14.82 53.62
C ARG A 2 -29.68 -15.41 52.21
N GLY A 3 -29.21 -14.63 51.22
CA GLY A 3 -28.69 -15.06 49.90
C GLY A 3 -29.25 -14.17 48.76
N ALA A 4 -28.58 -13.09 48.30
CA ALA A 4 -27.38 -12.99 47.44
C ALA A 4 -27.62 -13.52 46.00
N ALA A 5 -27.18 -12.94 44.88
CA ALA A 5 -26.62 -11.64 44.43
C ALA A 5 -26.42 -11.74 42.88
N ALA A 6 -25.95 -10.65 42.25
CA ALA A 6 -25.38 -10.52 40.88
C ALA A 6 -26.37 -10.16 39.72
N THR A 7 -26.61 -8.89 39.38
CA THR A 7 -25.80 -7.83 38.71
C THR A 7 -26.03 -7.73 37.20
N SER A 8 -26.69 -6.64 36.81
CA SER A 8 -26.94 -6.17 35.45
C SER A 8 -26.11 -4.91 35.14
N THR A 9 -25.62 -4.83 33.90
CA THR A 9 -25.53 -3.63 33.03
C THR A 9 -24.83 -2.36 33.57
N CYS A 10 -23.71 -1.97 32.95
CA CYS A 10 -23.47 -0.57 32.53
C CYS A 10 -22.19 -0.44 31.66
N CYS A 11 -22.32 -0.07 30.39
CA CYS A 11 -21.21 0.55 29.65
C CYS A 11 -21.79 1.71 28.83
N SER A 12 -21.66 2.91 29.38
CA SER A 12 -22.09 4.18 28.80
C SER A 12 -20.85 4.92 28.27
N ILE A 13 -20.67 4.94 26.96
CA ILE A 13 -19.67 5.76 26.27
C ILE A 13 -20.29 7.12 25.95
N ARG A 14 -19.76 8.17 26.57
CA ARG A 14 -20.18 9.57 26.38
C ARG A 14 -19.32 10.27 25.33
N VAL A 15 -20.00 11.12 24.57
CA VAL A 15 -19.63 11.82 23.34
C VAL A 15 -18.75 13.07 23.58
N ARG A 16 -17.80 13.29 22.64
CA ARG A 16 -17.11 14.52 22.14
C ARG A 16 -16.57 15.57 23.12
N ARG A 17 -15.33 16.03 22.85
CA ARG A 17 -14.95 17.46 22.72
C ARG A 17 -13.72 17.66 21.79
N PRO A 18 -13.51 18.87 21.23
CA PRO A 18 -12.93 19.09 19.90
C PRO A 18 -11.47 19.57 19.88
N PHE A 19 -10.90 19.57 18.68
CA PHE A 19 -9.65 20.20 18.24
C PHE A 19 -9.49 21.67 18.70
N PRO A 20 -8.24 22.11 18.94
CA PRO A 20 -7.86 23.51 18.75
C PRO A 20 -6.86 23.68 17.57
N SER A 21 -7.11 24.68 16.74
CA SER A 21 -6.13 25.33 15.85
C SER A 21 -5.80 26.74 16.41
N PRO A 22 -4.98 27.60 15.76
CA PRO A 22 -3.64 27.96 16.21
C PRO A 22 -3.48 29.46 16.56
N MET A 23 -2.24 29.86 16.85
CA MET A 23 -1.68 31.21 17.10
C MET A 23 -1.64 31.70 18.55
N ARG A 24 -0.42 31.92 19.03
CA ARG A 24 0.08 33.21 19.54
C ARG A 24 1.58 33.10 19.87
N HIS A 25 2.38 33.99 19.27
CA HIS A 25 3.70 34.36 19.78
C HIS A 25 3.57 35.09 21.13
N PRO A 26 4.54 34.89 22.04
CA PRO A 26 5.18 35.99 22.77
C PRO A 26 6.72 35.86 22.68
N ALA A 27 7.45 36.91 22.27
CA ALA A 27 7.95 37.99 23.13
C ALA A 27 8.92 37.53 24.24
N ALA A 28 10.19 37.93 24.05
CA ALA A 28 11.22 38.27 25.03
C ALA A 28 11.49 37.30 26.22
N LEU A 29 12.65 36.64 26.17
CA LEU A 29 13.30 36.03 27.34
C LEU A 29 14.20 37.06 28.04
N PRO A 30 14.10 37.24 29.37
CA PRO A 30 14.92 38.18 30.11
C PRO A 30 16.32 37.63 30.45
N ALA A 31 17.29 38.54 30.39
CA ALA A 31 18.67 38.35 30.83
C ALA A 31 18.75 38.27 32.36
N ARG A 32 18.93 37.06 32.90
CA ARG A 32 19.45 36.83 34.25
C ARG A 32 20.09 35.45 34.27
N TRP A 33 21.21 35.30 34.98
CA TRP A 33 22.14 34.16 35.01
C TRP A 33 23.41 34.29 34.16
N ARG A 34 24.16 35.37 34.41
CA ARG A 34 25.63 35.35 34.41
C ARG A 34 26.12 35.14 35.85
N ARG A 35 26.91 34.08 36.08
CA ARG A 35 28.04 33.91 37.03
C ARG A 35 28.33 32.41 37.06
N SER A 36 29.43 31.97 36.45
CA SER A 36 30.77 31.89 37.05
C SER A 36 31.08 30.44 37.44
N TRP A 37 31.62 29.67 36.49
CA TRP A 37 32.42 28.48 36.76
C TRP A 37 33.64 28.55 35.83
N THR A 38 34.65 29.26 36.30
CA THR A 38 36.04 29.12 35.82
C THR A 38 36.66 27.89 36.47
N CYS A 39 37.55 27.24 35.70
CA CYS A 39 38.57 26.29 36.12
C CYS A 39 38.15 24.84 36.37
N TRP A 40 38.25 24.01 35.34
CA TRP A 40 39.36 23.07 35.10
C TRP A 40 38.86 21.93 34.20
N TRP A 41 39.36 21.84 32.98
CA TRP A 41 39.88 20.59 32.41
C TRP A 41 40.55 20.91 31.07
N SER A 42 41.87 20.99 31.13
CA SER A 42 42.74 20.91 29.97
C SER A 42 42.62 19.51 29.38
N ILE A 43 41.92 19.36 28.25
CA ILE A 43 42.07 18.19 27.39
C ILE A 43 42.86 18.62 26.16
N ARG A 44 44.08 18.08 26.11
CA ARG A 44 44.99 18.09 24.97
C ARG A 44 44.25 17.69 23.70
N THR A 45 44.40 18.51 22.66
CA THR A 45 44.22 18.10 21.27
C THR A 45 45.08 16.86 20.98
N PRO A 46 44.52 15.73 20.52
CA PRO A 46 45.31 14.61 20.05
C PRO A 46 45.94 14.95 18.69
N PRO A 47 47.15 14.48 18.39
CA PRO A 47 47.79 14.73 17.11
C PRO A 47 47.14 13.90 16.00
N LEU A 48 46.91 14.55 14.86
CA LEU A 48 46.56 13.93 13.58
C LEU A 48 47.75 13.10 13.06
N LYS A 49 47.87 11.85 13.52
CA LYS A 49 48.63 10.79 12.83
C LYS A 49 48.02 9.41 13.10
N SER A 50 47.23 8.92 12.16
CA SER A 50 47.41 7.56 11.62
C SER A 50 46.42 7.36 10.48
N SER A 51 47.00 7.15 9.30
CA SER A 51 46.40 6.51 8.15
C SER A 51 45.63 5.26 8.57
N ARG A 52 44.31 5.38 8.71
CA ARG A 52 43.44 4.20 8.67
C ARG A 52 43.44 3.72 7.21
N PRO A 53 43.70 2.43 6.94
CA PRO A 53 43.47 1.92 5.61
C PRO A 53 41.99 2.14 5.29
N PHE A 54 41.72 2.71 4.12
CA PHE A 54 40.40 2.68 3.51
C PHE A 54 39.97 1.21 3.47
N CYS A 55 39.15 0.78 4.42
CA CYS A 55 38.43 -0.48 4.28
C CYS A 55 37.56 -0.30 3.03
N ALA A 56 37.89 -1.06 1.99
CA ALA A 56 37.05 -1.21 0.82
C ALA A 56 35.60 -1.51 1.29
N PRO A 57 34.57 -0.99 0.59
CA PRO A 57 33.19 -1.33 0.94
C PRO A 57 33.05 -2.86 0.88
N CYS A 58 32.81 -3.49 2.03
CA CYS A 58 32.66 -4.93 2.13
C CYS A 58 31.59 -5.41 1.13
N ASN A 59 32.01 -6.27 0.20
CA ASN A 59 31.16 -6.93 -0.79
C ASN A 59 29.99 -7.70 -0.14
N TRP A 60 30.12 -8.03 1.16
CA TRP A 60 29.08 -8.68 1.97
C TRP A 60 27.81 -7.82 2.15
N PHE A 61 27.92 -6.50 2.34
CA PHE A 61 26.74 -5.65 2.55
C PHE A 61 25.86 -5.55 1.29
N ARG A 62 26.48 -5.51 0.11
CA ARG A 62 25.77 -5.50 -1.18
C ARG A 62 25.11 -6.85 -1.48
N SER A 63 25.73 -7.96 -1.06
CA SER A 63 25.17 -9.31 -1.22
C SER A 63 23.96 -9.57 -0.32
N THR A 64 24.02 -9.16 0.96
CA THR A 64 22.93 -9.36 1.93
C THR A 64 21.70 -8.51 1.60
N MET A 65 21.87 -7.24 1.20
CA MET A 65 20.75 -6.38 0.82
C MET A 65 20.03 -6.87 -0.45
N SER A 66 20.76 -7.40 -1.44
CA SER A 66 20.15 -7.96 -2.65
C SER A 66 19.29 -9.19 -2.33
N SER A 67 19.70 -10.01 -1.36
CA SER A 67 18.95 -11.18 -0.91
C SER A 67 17.65 -10.80 -0.17
N GLU A 68 17.67 -9.79 0.69
CA GLU A 68 16.47 -9.34 1.41
C GLU A 68 15.40 -8.77 0.46
N PHE A 69 15.80 -7.95 -0.52
CA PHE A 69 14.85 -7.41 -1.51
C PHE A 69 14.28 -8.48 -2.42
N ALA A 70 15.07 -9.50 -2.80
CA ALA A 70 14.58 -10.63 -3.58
C ALA A 70 13.48 -11.39 -2.83
N LEU A 71 13.66 -11.63 -1.52
CA LEU A 71 12.64 -12.27 -0.67
C LEU A 71 11.37 -11.43 -0.55
N LEU A 72 11.50 -10.12 -0.34
CA LEU A 72 10.35 -9.21 -0.28
C LEU A 72 9.58 -9.16 -1.60
N LEU A 73 10.31 -9.14 -2.72
CA LEU A 73 9.73 -9.15 -4.06
C LEU A 73 9.00 -10.46 -4.34
N ASP A 74 9.60 -11.61 -4.03
CA ASP A 74 8.96 -12.92 -4.19
C ASP A 74 7.68 -13.02 -3.35
N ALA A 75 7.74 -12.64 -2.06
CA ALA A 75 6.58 -12.62 -1.18
C ALA A 75 5.47 -11.66 -1.66
N SER A 76 5.84 -10.51 -2.25
CA SER A 76 4.86 -9.59 -2.85
C SER A 76 4.27 -10.14 -4.15
N ARG A 77 5.08 -10.80 -4.98
CA ARG A 77 4.68 -11.42 -6.25
C ARG A 77 3.66 -12.52 -6.00
N ARG A 78 3.94 -13.44 -5.08
CA ARG A 78 3.02 -14.55 -4.70
C ARG A 78 1.67 -14.04 -4.22
N ARG A 79 1.65 -12.98 -3.41
CA ARG A 79 0.39 -12.37 -2.93
C ARG A 79 -0.45 -11.80 -4.07
N TYR A 80 0.20 -11.14 -5.03
CA TYR A 80 -0.49 -10.64 -6.22
C TYR A 80 -0.96 -11.77 -7.13
N GLU A 81 -0.11 -12.77 -7.36
CA GLU A 81 -0.40 -13.94 -8.18
C GLU A 81 -1.64 -14.68 -7.66
N ALA A 82 -1.70 -14.97 -6.36
CA ALA A 82 -2.87 -15.61 -5.74
C ALA A 82 -4.16 -14.78 -5.94
N ALA A 83 -4.09 -13.45 -5.85
CA ALA A 83 -5.24 -12.58 -6.11
C ALA A 83 -5.67 -12.61 -7.59
N ALA A 84 -4.69 -12.58 -8.51
CA ALA A 84 -4.93 -12.65 -9.95
C ALA A 84 -5.47 -14.02 -10.40
N GLU A 85 -5.08 -15.12 -9.75
CA GLU A 85 -5.62 -16.46 -9.99
C GLU A 85 -7.10 -16.56 -9.63
N LEU A 86 -7.50 -16.02 -8.47
CA LEU A 86 -8.91 -15.96 -8.09
C LEU A 86 -9.73 -15.10 -9.07
N LEU A 87 -9.18 -13.97 -9.52
CA LEU A 87 -9.81 -13.16 -10.56
C LEU A 87 -9.98 -13.98 -11.86
N ALA A 88 -8.91 -14.64 -12.33
CA ALA A 88 -8.96 -15.49 -13.51
C ALA A 88 -10.04 -16.59 -13.40
N ALA A 89 -10.14 -17.26 -12.25
CA ALA A 89 -11.18 -18.26 -12.00
C ALA A 89 -12.61 -17.68 -12.07
N SER A 90 -12.77 -16.40 -11.71
CA SER A 90 -14.07 -15.69 -11.82
C SER A 90 -14.42 -15.40 -13.27
N LEU A 91 -13.44 -14.99 -14.09
CA LEU A 91 -13.64 -14.71 -15.50
C LEU A 91 -14.09 -15.95 -16.27
N VAL A 92 -13.53 -17.13 -15.96
CA VAL A 92 -13.94 -18.40 -16.59
C VAL A 92 -15.42 -18.71 -16.35
N ARG A 93 -15.92 -18.37 -15.16
CA ARG A 93 -17.31 -18.60 -14.76
C ARG A 93 -18.25 -17.46 -15.12
N TYR A 94 -17.72 -16.34 -15.61
CA TYR A 94 -18.51 -15.14 -15.85
C TYR A 94 -19.52 -15.37 -16.97
N ARG A 95 -20.75 -14.89 -16.71
CA ARG A 95 -21.81 -14.74 -17.70
C ARG A 95 -22.17 -13.26 -17.78
N PRO A 96 -22.48 -12.72 -18.96
CA PRO A 96 -22.94 -11.34 -19.07
C PRO A 96 -24.13 -11.08 -18.13
N PHE A 97 -24.01 -10.02 -17.33
CA PHE A 97 -25.04 -9.60 -16.40
C PHE A 97 -26.21 -8.97 -17.17
N ASP A 98 -27.43 -9.40 -16.89
CA ASP A 98 -28.66 -8.89 -17.50
C ASP A 98 -29.38 -7.97 -16.49
N PRO A 99 -29.38 -6.64 -16.70
CA PRO A 99 -30.00 -5.71 -15.75
C PRO A 99 -31.52 -5.82 -15.67
N VAL A 100 -32.18 -6.47 -16.63
CA VAL A 100 -33.64 -6.64 -16.64
C VAL A 100 -34.06 -7.86 -15.82
N ARG A 101 -33.14 -8.79 -15.60
CA ARG A 101 -33.40 -10.01 -14.84
C ARG A 101 -33.36 -9.76 -13.33
N ALA A 102 -34.36 -10.27 -12.62
CA ALA A 102 -34.30 -10.40 -11.17
C ALA A 102 -33.44 -11.62 -10.80
N TYR A 103 -32.34 -11.38 -10.09
CA TYR A 103 -31.43 -12.42 -9.59
C TYR A 103 -31.75 -12.74 -8.13
N THR A 104 -31.63 -14.01 -7.73
CA THR A 104 -31.61 -14.36 -6.29
C THR A 104 -30.26 -14.00 -5.67
N PRO A 105 -30.15 -13.90 -4.33
CA PRO A 105 -28.87 -13.65 -3.67
C PRO A 105 -27.76 -14.64 -4.08
N GLU A 106 -28.10 -15.91 -4.23
CA GLU A 106 -27.17 -16.97 -4.66
C GLU A 106 -26.71 -16.78 -6.11
N GLU A 107 -27.58 -16.24 -6.97
CA GLU A 107 -27.24 -15.92 -8.35
C GLU A 107 -26.41 -14.64 -8.50
N LEU A 108 -26.50 -13.72 -7.52
CA LEU A 108 -25.68 -12.51 -7.45
C LEU A 108 -24.25 -12.79 -6.94
N GLU A 109 -24.08 -13.81 -6.10
CA GLU A 109 -22.79 -14.15 -5.47
C GLU A 109 -21.61 -14.22 -6.46
N PRO A 110 -21.71 -14.82 -7.67
CA PRO A 110 -20.59 -14.86 -8.61
C PRO A 110 -20.16 -13.47 -9.11
N TYR A 111 -21.11 -12.53 -9.21
CA TYR A 111 -20.84 -11.16 -9.67
C TYR A 111 -20.19 -10.33 -8.57
N ASP A 112 -20.69 -10.45 -7.33
CA ASP A 112 -20.06 -9.81 -6.17
C ASP A 112 -18.66 -10.36 -5.94
N ALA A 113 -18.48 -11.69 -6.05
CA ALA A 113 -17.18 -12.32 -5.98
C ALA A 113 -16.22 -11.82 -7.07
N LEU A 114 -16.70 -11.58 -8.30
CA LEU A 114 -15.89 -11.00 -9.37
C LEU A 114 -15.42 -9.59 -9.00
N CYS A 115 -16.31 -8.73 -8.50
CA CYS A 115 -15.99 -7.38 -8.04
C CYS A 115 -14.95 -7.39 -6.91
N ASP A 116 -15.15 -8.23 -5.90
CA ASP A 116 -14.24 -8.35 -4.75
C ASP A 116 -12.85 -8.83 -5.17
N ARG A 117 -12.80 -9.85 -6.03
CA ARG A 117 -11.53 -10.40 -6.54
C ARG A 117 -10.82 -9.39 -7.44
N TYR A 118 -11.55 -8.62 -8.24
CA TYR A 118 -10.99 -7.51 -9.01
C TYR A 118 -10.37 -6.44 -8.09
N MET A 119 -11.12 -5.95 -7.09
CA MET A 119 -10.62 -4.94 -6.15
C MET A 119 -9.37 -5.42 -5.41
N ARG A 120 -9.36 -6.69 -4.98
CA ARG A 120 -8.21 -7.31 -4.33
C ARG A 120 -7.03 -7.44 -5.29
N ALA A 121 -7.24 -7.83 -6.55
CA ALA A 121 -6.18 -7.93 -7.55
C ALA A 121 -5.54 -6.57 -7.83
N VAL A 122 -6.32 -5.49 -7.98
CA VAL A 122 -5.80 -4.13 -8.17
C VAL A 122 -4.96 -3.69 -6.97
N GLU A 123 -5.48 -3.84 -5.75
CA GLU A 123 -4.75 -3.46 -4.52
C GLU A 123 -3.44 -4.24 -4.38
N MET A 124 -3.45 -5.55 -4.63
CA MET A 124 -2.23 -6.37 -4.56
C MET A 124 -1.24 -6.03 -5.68
N ALA A 125 -1.73 -5.71 -6.88
CA ALA A 125 -0.88 -5.26 -7.98
C ALA A 125 -0.12 -3.98 -7.62
N ILE A 126 -0.82 -2.97 -7.10
CA ILE A 126 -0.21 -1.69 -6.72
C ILE A 126 0.85 -1.89 -5.61
N ARG A 127 0.57 -2.76 -4.62
CA ARG A 127 1.56 -3.12 -3.58
C ARG A 127 2.77 -3.85 -4.17
N CYS A 128 2.56 -4.72 -5.15
CA CYS A 128 3.64 -5.40 -5.85
C CYS A 128 4.49 -4.43 -6.66
N LEU A 129 3.88 -3.53 -7.43
CA LEU A 129 4.60 -2.48 -8.18
C LEU A 129 5.44 -1.59 -7.24
N ARG A 130 4.92 -1.23 -6.06
CA ARG A 130 5.71 -0.49 -5.05
C ARG A 130 6.92 -1.29 -4.55
N THR A 131 6.77 -2.60 -4.40
CA THR A 131 7.88 -3.47 -3.98
C THR A 131 8.92 -3.59 -5.10
N VAL A 132 8.48 -3.73 -6.36
CA VAL A 132 9.36 -3.72 -7.54
C VAL A 132 10.11 -2.39 -7.62
N GLU A 133 9.42 -1.27 -7.43
CA GLU A 133 10.02 0.05 -7.45
C GLU A 133 11.09 0.20 -6.38
N ARG A 134 10.78 -0.21 -5.14
CA ARG A 134 11.75 -0.19 -4.05
C ARG A 134 12.96 -1.08 -4.32
N ALA A 135 12.75 -2.25 -4.93
CA ALA A 135 13.85 -3.15 -5.29
C ALA A 135 14.76 -2.53 -6.37
N ARG A 136 14.22 -1.72 -7.29
CA ARG A 136 14.98 -1.10 -8.39
C ARG A 136 15.62 0.23 -8.02
N LEU A 137 14.94 1.07 -7.24
CA LEU A 137 15.32 2.46 -6.96
C LEU A 137 15.76 2.69 -5.51
N ALA A 138 15.66 1.68 -4.63
CA ALA A 138 15.84 1.77 -3.18
C ALA A 138 14.87 2.72 -2.44
N VAL A 139 14.15 3.57 -3.16
CA VAL A 139 13.18 4.55 -2.67
C VAL A 139 11.87 4.38 -3.45
N ASN A 140 10.75 4.62 -2.78
CA ASN A 140 9.44 4.61 -3.40
C ASN A 140 9.05 6.00 -3.92
N SER A 141 8.29 6.03 -5.00
CA SER A 141 7.63 7.23 -5.49
C SER A 141 6.63 7.74 -4.46
N GLU A 142 6.61 9.06 -4.27
CA GLU A 142 5.62 9.72 -3.42
C GLU A 142 4.23 9.70 -4.06
N SER A 143 4.16 9.90 -5.38
CA SER A 143 2.90 9.96 -6.11
C SER A 143 2.56 8.64 -6.80
N TYR A 144 1.25 8.38 -6.95
CA TYR A 144 0.75 7.22 -7.70
C TYR A 144 1.08 7.35 -9.20
N ARG A 145 1.11 8.57 -9.73
CA ARG A 145 1.48 8.83 -11.14
C ARG A 145 2.92 8.41 -11.41
N ASP A 146 3.84 8.74 -10.51
CA ASP A 146 5.25 8.41 -10.68
C ASP A 146 5.49 6.91 -10.59
N LEU A 147 4.82 6.23 -9.64
CA LEU A 147 4.84 4.77 -9.54
C LEU A 147 4.44 4.11 -10.87
N LEU A 148 3.31 4.52 -11.44
CA LEU A 148 2.82 3.97 -12.71
C LEU A 148 3.74 4.34 -13.88
N SER A 149 4.25 5.57 -13.91
CA SER A 149 5.19 6.01 -14.95
C SER A 149 6.48 5.19 -14.92
N ASN A 150 7.00 4.86 -13.74
CA ASN A 150 8.14 3.97 -13.58
C ASN A 150 7.82 2.54 -14.02
N ALA A 151 6.66 2.01 -13.63
CA ALA A 151 6.21 0.69 -14.08
C ALA A 151 6.08 0.60 -15.60
N ALA A 152 5.59 1.66 -16.26
CA ALA A 152 5.49 1.75 -17.71
C ALA A 152 6.87 1.82 -18.38
N LYS A 153 7.81 2.60 -17.84
CA LYS A 153 9.22 2.62 -18.31
C LYS A 153 9.88 1.25 -18.23
N TRP A 154 9.48 0.42 -17.27
CA TRP A 154 9.94 -0.96 -17.12
C TRP A 154 9.15 -1.99 -17.92
N SER A 155 8.24 -1.53 -18.78
CA SER A 155 7.35 -2.37 -19.60
C SER A 155 6.44 -3.30 -18.79
N LEU A 156 6.24 -3.03 -17.49
CA LEU A 156 5.36 -3.83 -16.63
C LEU A 156 3.89 -3.53 -16.90
N ILE A 157 3.57 -2.29 -17.23
CA ILE A 157 2.23 -1.83 -17.60
C ILE A 157 2.27 -1.12 -18.96
N GLU A 158 1.16 -1.11 -19.68
CA GLU A 158 1.07 -0.51 -21.01
C GLU A 158 0.42 0.87 -20.98
N ASP A 159 -0.73 1.00 -20.30
CA ASP A 159 -1.51 2.24 -20.24
C ASP A 159 -1.61 2.76 -18.80
N VAL A 160 -0.84 3.80 -18.48
CA VAL A 160 -0.89 4.48 -17.16
C VAL A 160 -2.30 4.97 -16.82
N GLU A 161 -3.04 5.50 -17.80
CA GLU A 161 -4.37 6.05 -17.58
C GLU A 161 -5.39 4.94 -17.31
N GLN A 162 -5.23 3.75 -17.90
CA GLN A 162 -6.03 2.57 -17.54
C GLN A 162 -5.88 2.22 -16.05
N TRP A 163 -4.67 2.34 -15.49
CA TRP A 163 -4.40 2.08 -14.08
C TRP A 163 -4.99 3.13 -13.14
N PHE A 164 -5.15 4.38 -13.59
CA PHE A 164 -5.96 5.38 -12.89
C PHE A 164 -7.43 4.99 -12.90
N ARG A 165 -7.99 4.68 -14.09
CA ARG A 165 -9.39 4.27 -14.22
C ARG A 165 -9.73 3.02 -13.40
N MET A 166 -8.80 2.05 -13.32
CA MET A 166 -8.96 0.86 -12.46
C MET A 166 -9.07 1.21 -10.98
N ARG A 167 -8.20 2.09 -10.49
CA ARG A 167 -8.20 2.56 -9.10
C ARG A 167 -9.46 3.35 -8.78
N ASP A 168 -9.90 4.21 -9.71
CA ASP A 168 -11.12 5.01 -9.55
C ASP A 168 -12.35 4.12 -9.54
N LEU A 169 -12.42 3.11 -10.41
CA LEU A 169 -13.48 2.11 -10.37
C LEU A 169 -13.50 1.39 -9.02
N ARG A 170 -12.35 0.96 -8.50
CA ARG A 170 -12.26 0.34 -7.17
C ARG A 170 -12.79 1.25 -6.08
N ASN A 171 -12.50 2.55 -6.12
CA ASN A 171 -13.04 3.51 -5.14
C ASN A 171 -14.56 3.69 -5.30
N ARG A 172 -15.06 3.74 -6.54
CA ARG A 172 -16.50 3.83 -6.82
C ARG A 172 -17.28 2.60 -6.36
N ILE A 173 -16.76 1.39 -6.60
CA ILE A 173 -17.41 0.16 -6.12
C ILE A 173 -17.51 0.16 -4.58
N VAL A 174 -16.49 0.66 -3.88
CA VAL A 174 -16.46 0.72 -2.41
C VAL A 174 -17.43 1.77 -1.83
N HIS A 175 -17.70 2.87 -2.55
CA HIS A 175 -18.46 4.00 -2.00
C HIS A 175 -19.88 4.14 -2.57
N ASP A 176 -20.08 3.86 -3.86
CA ASP A 176 -21.25 4.26 -4.64
C ASP A 176 -21.90 3.05 -5.34
N TYR A 177 -22.03 1.89 -4.67
CA TYR A 177 -22.62 0.68 -5.25
C TYR A 177 -24.07 0.97 -5.74
N LEU A 178 -24.17 1.42 -6.99
CA LEU A 178 -25.39 1.84 -7.67
C LEU A 178 -25.82 0.70 -8.61
N PRO A 179 -26.96 0.04 -8.34
CA PRO A 179 -27.43 -1.10 -9.11
C PRO A 179 -27.53 -0.83 -10.62
N GLU A 180 -27.81 0.41 -11.00
CA GLU A 180 -28.11 0.81 -12.38
C GLU A 180 -26.87 0.77 -13.30
N LYS A 181 -25.65 0.74 -12.73
CA LYS A 181 -24.39 0.71 -13.48
C LYS A 181 -23.63 -0.62 -13.36
N LEU A 182 -24.21 -1.62 -12.70
CA LEU A 182 -23.54 -2.89 -12.47
C LEU A 182 -23.15 -3.61 -13.77
N ALA A 183 -24.03 -3.63 -14.76
CA ALA A 183 -23.75 -4.23 -16.07
C ALA A 183 -22.51 -3.61 -16.72
N GLU A 184 -22.42 -2.28 -16.74
CA GLU A 184 -21.27 -1.54 -17.29
C GLU A 184 -19.98 -1.85 -16.51
N ILE A 185 -20.06 -1.87 -15.18
CA ILE A 185 -18.92 -2.19 -14.32
C ILE A 185 -18.39 -3.59 -14.61
N TYR A 186 -19.27 -4.60 -14.68
CA TYR A 186 -18.84 -5.97 -14.96
C TYR A 186 -18.23 -6.11 -16.35
N VAL A 187 -18.82 -5.48 -17.37
CA VAL A 187 -18.27 -5.48 -18.73
C VAL A 187 -16.89 -4.84 -18.75
N LEU A 188 -16.72 -3.70 -18.07
CA LEU A 188 -15.45 -2.98 -17.99
C LEU A 188 -14.36 -3.81 -17.29
N ILE A 189 -14.70 -4.46 -16.17
CA ILE A 189 -13.78 -5.38 -15.46
C ILE A 189 -13.35 -6.51 -16.38
N VAL A 190 -14.30 -7.20 -17.02
CA VAL A 190 -14.02 -8.41 -17.80
C VAL A 190 -13.28 -8.11 -19.10
N ARG A 191 -13.66 -7.04 -19.81
CA ARG A 191 -13.12 -6.73 -21.14
C ARG A 191 -11.83 -5.94 -21.10
N GLU A 192 -11.66 -5.03 -20.15
CA GLU A 192 -10.54 -4.09 -20.17
C GLU A 192 -9.56 -4.34 -19.03
N TYR A 193 -10.05 -4.43 -17.79
CA TYR A 193 -9.17 -4.34 -16.62
C TYR A 193 -8.57 -5.67 -16.21
N ALA A 194 -9.37 -6.75 -16.25
CA ALA A 194 -8.87 -8.06 -15.90
C ALA A 194 -7.76 -8.54 -16.86
N PRO A 195 -7.84 -8.35 -18.19
CA PRO A 195 -6.73 -8.65 -19.08
C PRO A 195 -5.43 -7.93 -18.74
N GLU A 196 -5.48 -6.64 -18.40
CA GLU A 196 -4.28 -5.87 -18.01
C GLU A 196 -3.66 -6.42 -16.71
N LEU A 197 -4.48 -6.77 -15.71
CA LEU A 197 -3.99 -7.42 -14.50
C LEU A 197 -3.36 -8.80 -14.81
N LEU A 198 -3.98 -9.61 -15.67
CA LEU A 198 -3.39 -10.90 -16.02
C LEU A 198 -2.08 -10.75 -16.82
N ARG A 199 -1.96 -9.73 -17.67
CA ARG A 199 -0.69 -9.41 -18.36
C ARG A 199 0.40 -9.02 -17.37
N LEU A 200 0.10 -8.17 -16.40
CA LEU A 200 1.07 -7.80 -15.36
C LEU A 200 1.54 -9.05 -14.59
N ARG A 201 0.64 -9.98 -14.26
CA ARG A 201 1.01 -11.26 -13.62
C ARG A 201 2.07 -12.00 -14.43
N GLU A 202 1.86 -12.18 -15.74
CA GLU A 202 2.83 -12.88 -16.59
C GLU A 202 4.16 -12.14 -16.68
N LYS A 203 4.13 -10.80 -16.82
CA LYS A 203 5.35 -9.98 -16.84
C LYS A 203 6.16 -10.11 -15.54
N LEU A 204 5.47 -10.15 -14.39
CA LEU A 204 6.11 -10.31 -13.09
C LEU A 204 6.69 -11.72 -12.89
N ARG A 205 6.08 -12.77 -13.46
CA ARG A 205 6.64 -14.14 -13.43
C ARG A 205 7.98 -14.23 -14.18
N GLN A 206 8.14 -13.44 -15.24
CA GLN A 206 9.35 -13.41 -16.05
C GLN A 206 10.49 -12.56 -15.44
N LEU A 207 10.23 -11.79 -14.39
CA LEU A 207 11.27 -10.99 -13.74
C LEU A 207 12.26 -11.92 -13.00
N PRO A 208 13.57 -11.79 -13.25
CA PRO A 208 14.58 -12.52 -12.50
C PRO A 208 14.46 -12.16 -11.01
N SER A 209 14.56 -13.19 -10.17
CA SER A 209 14.63 -13.09 -8.70
C SER A 209 15.98 -12.56 -8.26
#